data_AF-A0A5K1ERW3-F1
#
_entry.id   AF-A0A5K1ERW3-F1
#
_cell.length_a   1.000
_cell.length_b   1.000
_cell.length_c   1.000
_cell.angle_alpha   90.00
_cell.angle_beta   90.00
_cell.angle_gamma   90.00
#
_symmetry.space_group_name_H-M   'P 1'
#
loop_
_entity.id
_entity.type
_entity.pdbx_description
1 polymer ?
#
loop_
_entity_poly.entity_id
_entity_poly.type
_entity_poly.pdbx_seq_one_letter_code
_entity_poly.pdbx_strand_id
1 'polypeptide(L)'
;KASSAFLDPSRFSCYLTMDTSNSVSVISALRYWGCTIQAGGQVYGAFGFSAESSTTSCSLAKEKLAPLPFENLPYVSTNYPVNWEMALNGLSNGAQQLLLGANRDFQSNVLFDQGEKTVTLFMPGFDKSEIKLYQ
;
A
#
# COMPACT_ATOMS: atom_id res chain seq x y z
N LYS A 1 1.31 -21.51 13.46
CA LYS A 1 0.04 -21.69 12.72
C LYS A 1 -0.66 -20.36 12.39
N ALA A 2 -0.61 -19.33 13.25
CA ALA A 2 -1.12 -18.00 12.91
C ALA A 2 -0.22 -17.25 11.91
N SER A 3 1.11 -17.35 12.04
CA SER A 3 2.09 -16.67 11.18
C SER A 3 1.97 -16.99 9.69
N SER A 4 1.68 -18.25 9.34
CA SER A 4 1.50 -18.67 7.94
C SER A 4 0.23 -18.12 7.29
N ALA A 5 -0.75 -17.65 8.08
CA ALA A 5 -1.96 -17.02 7.54
C ALA A 5 -1.69 -15.59 7.03
N PHE A 6 -0.72 -14.87 7.61
CA PHE A 6 -0.32 -13.54 7.16
C PHE A 6 0.50 -13.55 5.88
N LEU A 7 1.10 -14.69 5.56
CA LEU A 7 1.84 -14.93 4.32
C LEU A 7 0.94 -15.45 3.18
N ASP A 8 -0.30 -15.82 3.50
CA ASP A 8 -1.25 -16.37 2.54
C ASP A 8 -2.17 -15.25 2.01
N PRO A 9 -1.94 -14.75 0.77
CA PRO A 9 -2.76 -13.69 0.18
C PRO A 9 -4.25 -14.05 0.11
N SER A 10 -4.60 -15.35 0.04
CA SER A 10 -6.00 -15.78 -0.02
C SER A 10 -6.72 -15.64 1.32
N ARG A 11 -5.97 -15.51 2.42
CA ARG A 11 -6.49 -15.46 3.79
C ARG A 11 -6.31 -14.10 4.43
N PHE A 12 -5.32 -13.33 4.00
CA PHE A 12 -5.03 -12.01 4.54
C PHE A 12 -4.54 -11.07 3.43
N SER A 13 -5.07 -9.84 3.43
CA SER A 13 -4.60 -8.77 2.56
C SER A 13 -4.62 -7.47 3.34
N CYS A 14 -3.54 -6.69 3.28
CA CYS A 14 -3.51 -5.34 3.81
C CYS A 14 -3.22 -4.31 2.72
N TYR A 15 -3.77 -3.12 2.93
CA TYR A 15 -3.70 -2.00 2.02
C TYR A 15 -3.32 -0.74 2.80
N LEU A 16 -2.58 0.15 2.18
CA LEU A 16 -2.30 1.47 2.74
C LEU A 16 -3.46 2.40 2.43
N THR A 17 -3.78 3.29 3.35
CA THR A 17 -4.73 4.39 3.13
C THR A 17 -4.07 5.69 3.53
N MET A 18 -4.27 6.74 2.77
CA MET A 18 -3.65 8.04 3.03
C MET A 18 -4.46 9.19 2.48
N ASP A 19 -4.34 10.33 3.14
CA ASP A 19 -4.78 11.61 2.61
C ASP A 19 -3.71 12.13 1.63
N THR A 20 -4.03 12.18 0.34
CA THR A 20 -3.06 12.57 -0.69
C THR A 20 -2.72 14.05 -0.63
N SER A 21 -3.60 14.88 -0.07
CA SER A 21 -3.35 16.31 0.13
C SER A 21 -2.35 16.59 1.27
N ASN A 22 -2.15 15.62 2.15
CA ASN A 22 -1.27 15.72 3.30
C ASN A 22 0.04 14.95 3.07
N SER A 23 1.13 15.69 2.83
CA SER A 23 2.45 15.10 2.58
C SER A 23 2.94 14.20 3.72
N VAL A 24 2.60 14.50 4.97
CA VAL A 24 2.95 13.68 6.13
C VAL A 24 2.20 12.35 6.08
N SER A 25 0.93 12.36 5.65
CA SER A 25 0.14 11.12 5.49
C SER A 25 0.76 10.21 4.42
N VAL A 26 1.16 10.77 3.27
CA VAL A 26 1.82 10.03 2.19
C VAL A 26 3.18 9.45 2.63
N ILE A 27 4.01 10.26 3.31
CA ILE A 27 5.31 9.80 3.82
C ILE A 27 5.12 8.69 4.88
N SER A 28 4.12 8.84 5.75
CA SER A 28 3.80 7.83 6.76
C SER A 28 3.34 6.52 6.13
N ALA A 29 2.51 6.56 5.10
CA ALA A 29 2.09 5.37 4.36
C ALA A 29 3.28 4.66 3.72
N LEU A 30 4.20 5.41 3.10
CA LEU A 30 5.42 4.86 2.53
C LEU A 30 6.30 4.20 3.62
N ARG A 31 6.42 4.81 4.80
CA ARG A 31 7.12 4.22 5.95
C ARG A 31 6.45 2.94 6.42
N TYR A 32 5.14 2.92 6.55
CA TYR A 32 4.38 1.74 6.96
C TYR A 32 4.48 0.60 5.96
N TRP A 33 4.63 0.89 4.67
CA TRP A 33 4.91 -0.14 3.67
C TRP A 33 6.18 -0.91 4.00
N GLY A 34 7.28 -0.17 4.20
CA GLY A 34 8.57 -0.76 4.58
C GLY A 34 8.51 -1.53 5.90
N CYS A 35 7.92 -0.94 6.93
CA CYS A 35 7.77 -1.61 8.24
C CYS A 35 6.93 -2.90 8.14
N THR A 36 5.88 -2.90 7.31
CA THR A 36 5.05 -4.09 7.09
C THR A 36 5.87 -5.21 6.46
N ILE A 37 6.70 -4.89 5.47
CA ILE A 37 7.60 -5.87 4.84
C ILE A 37 8.60 -6.44 5.85
N GLN A 38 9.23 -5.58 6.67
CA GLN A 38 10.16 -6.02 7.71
C GLN A 38 9.50 -6.94 8.75
N ALA A 39 8.21 -6.73 9.04
CA ALA A 39 7.43 -7.59 9.92
C ALA A 39 6.99 -8.91 9.25
N GLY A 40 7.37 -9.15 7.99
CA GLY A 40 6.99 -10.33 7.21
C GLY A 40 5.59 -10.26 6.62
N GLY A 41 4.97 -9.08 6.60
CA GLY A 41 3.68 -8.84 5.96
C GLY A 41 3.81 -8.44 4.50
N GLN A 42 2.66 -8.39 3.82
CA GLN A 42 2.57 -7.98 2.42
C GLN A 42 1.46 -6.95 2.23
N VAL A 43 1.83 -5.81 1.66
CA VAL A 43 0.90 -4.76 1.23
C VAL A 43 0.53 -5.00 -0.23
N TYR A 44 -0.76 -5.10 -0.54
CA TYR A 44 -1.28 -5.44 -1.88
C TYR A 44 -1.68 -4.21 -2.70
N GLY A 45 -1.74 -3.04 -2.07
CA GLY A 45 -2.11 -1.82 -2.75
C GLY A 45 -2.17 -0.65 -1.80
N ALA A 46 -2.36 0.52 -2.38
CA ALA A 46 -2.54 1.75 -1.67
C ALA A 46 -3.78 2.49 -2.18
N PHE A 47 -4.45 3.16 -1.27
CA PHE A 47 -5.60 3.98 -1.54
C PHE A 47 -5.34 5.42 -1.11
N GLY A 48 -5.54 6.35 -2.03
CA GLY A 48 -5.53 7.78 -1.75
C GLY A 48 -6.95 8.31 -1.58
N PHE A 49 -7.15 9.26 -0.68
CA PHE A 49 -8.35 10.09 -0.64
C PHE A 49 -7.97 11.55 -0.41
N SER A 50 -8.83 12.49 -0.80
CA SER A 50 -8.65 13.92 -0.51
C SER A 50 -9.99 14.64 -0.61
N ALA A 51 -10.24 15.57 0.31
CA ALA A 51 -11.45 16.41 0.28
C ALA A 51 -11.48 17.33 -0.94
N GLU A 52 -10.32 17.84 -1.32
CA GLU A 52 -10.12 18.66 -2.52
C GLU A 52 -9.57 17.76 -3.62
N SER A 53 -10.27 17.65 -4.74
CA SER A 53 -9.89 16.81 -5.88
C SER A 53 -8.68 17.41 -6.62
N SER A 54 -7.50 17.36 -6.01
CA SER A 54 -6.25 17.80 -6.62
C SER A 54 -5.58 16.61 -7.32
N THR A 55 -5.75 16.51 -8.64
CA THR A 55 -5.15 15.46 -9.47
C THR A 55 -3.63 15.35 -9.28
N THR A 56 -2.96 16.48 -9.03
CA THR A 56 -1.51 16.58 -8.78
C THR A 56 -1.06 15.88 -7.51
N SER A 57 -1.83 15.96 -6.42
CA SER A 57 -1.44 15.33 -5.15
C SER A 57 -1.53 13.80 -5.25
N CYS A 58 -2.59 13.30 -5.89
CA CYS A 58 -2.76 11.89 -6.19
C CYS A 58 -1.66 11.35 -7.11
N SER A 59 -1.25 12.10 -8.14
CA SER A 59 -0.19 11.65 -9.05
C SER A 59 1.17 11.53 -8.34
N LEU A 60 1.50 12.49 -7.47
CA LEU A 60 2.73 12.45 -6.67
C LEU A 60 2.72 11.29 -5.67
N ALA A 61 1.58 11.02 -5.01
CA ALA A 61 1.45 9.88 -4.11
C ALA A 61 1.62 8.55 -4.86
N LYS A 62 1.00 8.42 -6.03
CA LYS A 62 1.14 7.24 -6.91
C LYS A 62 2.59 7.01 -7.34
N GLU A 63 3.31 8.07 -7.73
CA GLU A 63 4.72 7.96 -8.11
C GLU A 63 5.58 7.49 -6.94
N LYS A 64 5.37 8.04 -5.74
CA LYS A 64 6.13 7.66 -4.52
C LYS A 64 5.88 6.21 -4.08
N LEU A 65 4.72 5.67 -4.40
CA LEU A 65 4.33 4.32 -4.01
C LEU A 65 4.60 3.29 -5.11
N ALA A 66 5.03 3.70 -6.30
CA ALA A 66 5.40 2.76 -7.35
C ALA A 66 6.47 1.77 -6.85
N PRO A 67 6.37 0.47 -7.21
CA PRO A 67 5.42 -0.14 -8.16
C PRO A 67 4.09 -0.61 -7.54
N LEU A 68 3.76 -0.23 -6.31
CA LEU A 68 2.53 -0.65 -5.64
C LEU A 68 1.29 -0.17 -6.40
N PRO A 69 0.28 -1.03 -6.64
CA PRO A 69 -0.99 -0.60 -7.22
C PRO A 69 -1.63 0.49 -6.37
N PHE A 70 -2.05 1.57 -7.02
CA PHE A 70 -2.60 2.75 -6.36
C PHE A 70 -3.90 3.17 -7.02
N GLU A 71 -4.94 3.35 -6.21
CA GLU A 71 -6.25 3.82 -6.63
C GLU A 71 -6.78 4.89 -5.69
N ASN A 72 -7.66 5.74 -6.19
CA ASN A 72 -8.30 6.76 -5.36
C ASN A 72 -9.65 6.25 -4.83
N LEU A 73 -9.90 6.50 -3.55
CA LEU A 73 -11.18 6.32 -2.92
C LEU A 73 -11.96 7.63 -2.95
N PRO A 74 -13.30 7.57 -3.06
CA PRO A 74 -14.12 8.76 -2.89
C PRO A 74 -13.94 9.31 -1.48
N TYR A 75 -13.90 10.63 -1.38
CA TYR A 75 -13.81 11.29 -0.09
C TYR A 75 -15.12 11.10 0.69
N VAL A 76 -15.01 10.54 1.88
CA VAL A 76 -16.13 10.36 2.79
C VAL A 76 -16.03 11.42 3.87
N SER A 77 -16.86 12.45 3.78
CA SER A 77 -16.99 13.44 4.84
C SER A 77 -17.50 12.77 6.12
N THR A 78 -16.84 13.04 7.24
CA THR A 78 -17.26 12.58 8.56
C THR A 78 -18.35 13.45 9.18
N ASN A 79 -18.76 14.52 8.50
CA ASN A 79 -19.88 15.36 8.92
C ASN A 79 -21.19 14.57 8.76
N TYR A 80 -21.94 14.49 9.85
CA TYR A 80 -23.08 13.59 10.01
C TYR A 80 -24.27 13.95 9.09
N PRO A 81 -25.03 12.98 8.55
CA PRO A 81 -24.75 11.55 8.46
C PRO A 81 -23.91 11.18 7.21
N VAL A 82 -23.05 10.18 7.35
CA VAL A 82 -22.24 9.63 6.25
C VAL A 82 -23.15 8.95 5.22
N ASN A 83 -23.07 9.39 3.96
CA ASN A 83 -23.78 8.76 2.85
C ASN A 83 -22.96 7.59 2.28
N TRP A 84 -23.13 6.40 2.84
CA TRP A 84 -22.43 5.18 2.42
C TRP A 84 -22.77 4.73 1.00
N GLU A 85 -24.01 4.94 0.54
CA GLU A 85 -24.40 4.60 -0.83
C GLU A 85 -23.60 5.43 -1.84
N MET A 86 -23.46 6.73 -1.59
CA MET A 86 -22.64 7.61 -2.41
C MET A 86 -21.16 7.19 -2.37
N ALA A 87 -20.63 6.85 -1.19
CA ALA A 87 -19.25 6.39 -1.05
C ALA A 87 -18.98 5.08 -1.79
N LEU A 88 -19.88 4.10 -1.71
CA LEU A 88 -19.73 2.81 -2.38
C LEU A 88 -19.92 2.93 -3.90
N ASN A 89 -20.90 3.72 -4.35
CA ASN A 89 -21.16 3.97 -5.76
C ASN A 89 -20.07 4.85 -6.41
N GLY A 90 -19.35 5.63 -5.61
CA GLY A 90 -18.23 6.46 -6.06
C GLY A 90 -16.91 5.70 -6.26
N LEU A 91 -16.84 4.40 -5.95
CA LEU A 91 -15.63 3.60 -6.15
C LEU A 91 -15.35 3.41 -7.65
N SER A 92 -14.13 3.75 -8.07
CA SER A 92 -13.67 3.48 -9.44
C SER A 92 -13.61 1.96 -9.70
N ASN A 93 -13.71 1.56 -10.97
CA ASN A 93 -13.52 0.14 -11.35
C ASN A 93 -12.13 -0.36 -10.91
N GLY A 94 -11.09 0.48 -11.02
CA GLY A 94 -9.74 0.15 -10.54
C GLY A 94 -9.72 -0.11 -9.02
N ALA A 95 -10.34 0.76 -8.22
CA ALA A 95 -10.43 0.58 -6.77
C ALA A 95 -11.17 -0.71 -6.40
N GLN A 96 -12.27 -1.02 -7.10
CA GLN A 96 -13.02 -2.26 -6.90
C GLN A 96 -12.16 -3.49 -7.24
N GLN A 97 -11.47 -3.48 -8.38
CA GLN A 97 -10.58 -4.56 -8.80
C GLN A 97 -9.41 -4.76 -7.82
N LEU A 98 -8.86 -3.67 -7.28
CA LEU A 98 -7.79 -3.72 -6.29
C LEU A 98 -8.26 -4.34 -4.97
N LEU A 99 -9.48 -4.02 -4.51
CA LEU A 99 -10.10 -4.62 -3.32
C LEU A 99 -10.44 -6.11 -3.52
N LEU A 100 -10.89 -6.49 -4.72
CA LEU A 100 -11.18 -7.89 -5.05
C LEU A 100 -9.91 -8.72 -5.26
N GLY A 101 -8.74 -8.07 -5.32
CA GLY A 101 -7.45 -8.72 -5.51
C GLY A 101 -7.31 -9.34 -6.90
N ALA A 102 -7.78 -8.63 -7.94
CA ALA A 102 -7.71 -9.09 -9.33
C ALA A 102 -6.27 -9.10 -9.91
N ASN A 103 -5.31 -8.46 -9.24
CA ASN A 103 -3.89 -8.43 -9.60
C ASN A 103 -3.02 -8.95 -8.45
N ARG A 104 -2.93 -10.28 -8.29
CA ARG A 104 -2.13 -10.92 -7.23
C ARG A 104 -0.74 -11.36 -7.66
N ASP A 105 -0.31 -11.00 -8.87
CA ASP A 105 1.04 -11.26 -9.36
C ASP A 105 2.03 -10.32 -8.65
N PHE A 106 2.31 -10.63 -7.38
CA PHE A 106 3.25 -9.91 -6.58
C PHE A 106 4.58 -10.66 -6.50
N GLN A 107 5.63 -9.92 -6.79
CA GLN A 107 6.99 -10.33 -6.53
C GLN A 107 7.19 -10.47 -5.01
N SER A 108 7.83 -11.56 -4.57
CA SER A 108 8.16 -11.75 -3.16
C SER A 108 9.02 -10.59 -2.64
N ASN A 109 8.70 -10.11 -1.44
CA ASN A 109 9.49 -9.06 -0.78
C ASN A 109 10.92 -9.52 -0.44
N VAL A 110 11.13 -10.84 -0.36
CA VAL A 110 12.44 -11.47 -0.15
C VAL A 110 12.68 -12.46 -1.27
N LEU A 111 13.79 -12.30 -1.98
CA LEU A 111 14.23 -13.22 -3.02
C LEU A 111 15.51 -13.91 -2.58
N PHE A 112 15.52 -15.23 -2.65
CA PHE A 112 16.69 -16.06 -2.38
C PHE A 112 17.20 -16.60 -3.71
N ASP A 113 18.40 -16.16 -4.11
CA ASP A 113 19.07 -16.70 -5.28
C ASP A 113 20.15 -17.68 -4.81
N GLN A 114 19.93 -18.97 -5.05
CA GLN A 114 20.87 -20.01 -4.66
C GLN A 114 22.09 -20.09 -5.60
N GLY A 115 21.93 -19.75 -6.88
CA GLY A 115 23.03 -19.76 -7.85
C GLY A 115 24.07 -18.69 -7.51
N GLU A 116 23.58 -17.48 -7.26
CA GLU A 116 24.41 -16.33 -6.89
C GLU A 116 24.71 -16.26 -5.37
N LYS A 117 24.06 -17.10 -4.56
CA LYS A 117 24.14 -17.09 -3.09
C LYS A 117 23.79 -15.72 -2.49
N THR A 118 22.79 -15.05 -3.07
CA THR A 118 22.36 -13.72 -2.63
C THR A 118 20.95 -13.74 -2.04
N VAL A 119 20.68 -12.76 -1.18
CA VAL A 119 19.34 -12.46 -0.69
C VAL A 119 19.03 -11.02 -1.06
N THR A 120 17.93 -10.81 -1.77
CA THR A 120 17.44 -9.47 -2.12
C THR A 120 16.21 -9.17 -1.28
N LEU A 121 16.26 -8.06 -0.53
CA LEU A 121 15.15 -7.58 0.29
C LEU A 121 14.61 -6.27 -0.30
N PHE A 122 13.31 -6.24 -0.57
CA PHE A 122 12.64 -5.02 -0.98
C PHE A 122 12.33 -4.13 0.23
N MET A 123 12.91 -2.93 0.28
CA MET A 123 12.89 -2.03 1.46
C MET A 123 12.41 -0.61 1.10
N PRO A 124 11.13 -0.42 0.74
CA PRO A 124 10.59 0.91 0.47
C PRO A 124 10.45 1.74 1.76
N GLY A 125 10.48 3.06 1.64
CA GLY A 125 10.18 3.97 2.75
C GLY A 125 11.24 4.09 3.84
N PHE A 126 12.46 3.69 3.53
CA PHE A 126 13.64 3.92 4.36
C PHE A 126 14.70 4.68 3.56
N ASP A 127 15.32 5.65 4.20
CA ASP A 127 16.59 6.18 3.72
C ASP A 127 17.69 5.15 3.96
N LYS A 128 18.70 5.12 3.08
CA LYS A 128 19.81 4.15 3.17
C LYS A 128 20.53 4.19 4.52
N SER A 129 20.63 5.36 5.15
CA SER A 129 21.26 5.55 6.46
C SER A 129 20.47 4.94 7.62
N GLU A 130 19.18 4.67 7.43
CA GLU A 130 18.32 4.07 8.44
C GLU A 130 18.42 2.54 8.48
N ILE A 131 18.92 1.94 7.39
CA ILE A 131 19.04 0.49 7.26
C ILE A 131 20.36 0.03 7.86
N LYS A 132 20.29 -0.82 8.89
CA LYS A 132 21.45 -1.43 9.54
C LYS A 132 21.47 -2.93 9.24
N LEU A 133 22.63 -3.43 8.85
CA LEU A 133 22.89 -4.85 8.64
C LEU A 133 24.18 -5.24 9.37
N TYR A 134 24.06 -6.17 10.31
CA TYR A 134 25.17 -6.71 11.12
C TYR A 134 24.85 -8.17 11.47
N GLN A 135 25.88 -8.96 11.75
CA GLN A 135 25.79 -10.37 12.12
C GLN A 135 26.59 -10.61 13.40
#